data_AF-A0A317C8D8-F1
#
_entry.id   AF-A0A317C8D8-F1
#
_cell.length_a   1.000
_cell.length_b   1.000
_cell.length_c   1.000
_cell.angle_alpha   90.00
_cell.angle_beta   90.00
_cell.angle_gamma   90.00
#
_symmetry.space_group_name_H-M   'P 1'
#
loop_
_entity.id
_entity.type
_entity.pdbx_description
1 polymer ?
#
loop_
_entity_poly.entity_id
_entity_poly.type
_entity_poly.pdbx_seq_one_letter_code
_entity_poly.pdbx_strand_id
1 'polypeptide(L)'
;MLGIRLDETLEHRLDALAERTQRSKSFLAKAALLRYIEEEERKQYENDLTVARWEEYQETGETISNDAMTDWLESWGTDQEKSCPTK
;
A
#
# COMPACT_ATOMS: atom_id res chain seq x y z
N MET A 1 -18.15 18.97 -11.98
CA MET A 1 -18.86 17.95 -11.18
C MET A 1 -18.69 16.63 -11.90
N LEU A 2 -18.12 15.61 -11.24
CA LEU A 2 -17.95 14.28 -11.83
C LEU A 2 -19.27 13.52 -11.72
N GLY A 3 -19.85 13.13 -12.85
CA GLY A 3 -21.03 12.26 -12.91
C GLY A 3 -20.60 10.83 -13.17
N ILE A 4 -20.97 9.89 -12.29
CA ILE A 4 -20.63 8.48 -12.42
C ILE A 4 -21.92 7.73 -12.71
N ARG A 5 -21.93 6.96 -13.80
CA ARG A 5 -23.05 6.08 -14.11
C ARG A 5 -22.91 4.81 -13.27
N LEU A 6 -23.92 4.52 -12.46
CA LEU A 6 -24.02 3.28 -11.70
C LEU A 6 -25.03 2.38 -12.40
N ASP A 7 -24.77 1.07 -12.40
CA ASP A 7 -25.81 0.09 -12.71
C ASP A 7 -26.83 0.01 -11.56
N GLU A 8 -28.02 -0.50 -11.86
CA GLU A 8 -29.13 -0.59 -10.90
C GLU A 8 -28.76 -1.37 -9.63
N THR A 9 -27.94 -2.41 -9.77
CA THR A 9 -27.53 -3.25 -8.62
C THR A 9 -26.60 -2.48 -7.70
N LEU A 10 -25.63 -1.75 -8.26
CA LEU A 10 -24.70 -0.94 -7.49
C LEU A 10 -25.40 0.26 -6.83
N GLU A 11 -26.33 0.90 -7.53
CA GLU A 11 -27.13 1.99 -6.95
C GLU A 11 -27.96 1.49 -5.76
N HIS A 12 -28.70 0.39 -5.90
CA HIS A 12 -29.48 -0.18 -4.80
C HIS A 12 -28.60 -0.55 -3.58
N ARG A 13 -27.39 -1.09 -3.81
CA ARG A 13 -26.44 -1.39 -2.73
C ARG A 13 -25.91 -0.14 -2.05
N LEU A 14 -25.66 0.93 -2.81
CA LEU A 14 -25.23 2.22 -2.27
C LEU A 14 -26.32 2.86 -1.41
N ASP A 15 -27.58 2.72 -1.81
CA ASP A 15 -28.75 3.24 -1.12
C ASP A 15 -28.95 2.57 0.23
N ALA A 16 -28.97 1.23 0.23
CA ALA A 16 -29.05 0.46 1.47
C ALA A 16 -27.87 0.77 2.43
N LEU A 17 -26.67 1.00 1.88
CA LEU A 17 -25.52 1.39 2.69
C LEU A 17 -25.65 2.81 3.26
N ALA A 18 -26.15 3.76 2.47
CA ALA A 18 -26.42 5.13 2.88
C ALA A 18 -27.42 5.18 4.03
N GLU A 19 -28.53 4.43 3.92
CA GLU A 19 -29.55 4.31 4.97
C GLU A 19 -28.96 3.71 6.25
N ARG A 20 -28.25 2.58 6.14
CA ARG A 20 -27.66 1.89 7.30
C ARG A 20 -26.60 2.72 8.02
N THR A 21 -25.83 3.52 7.27
CA THR A 21 -24.74 4.33 7.83
C THR A 21 -25.16 5.75 8.19
N GLN A 22 -26.39 6.16 7.83
CA GLN A 22 -26.88 7.54 7.93
C GLN A 22 -25.92 8.56 7.27
N ARG A 23 -25.38 8.19 6.11
CA ARG A 23 -24.49 9.04 5.29
C ARG A 23 -25.08 9.21 3.90
N SER A 24 -24.80 10.36 3.26
CA SER A 24 -25.24 10.57 1.89
C SER A 24 -24.52 9.63 0.92
N LYS A 25 -25.19 9.28 -0.20
CA LYS A 25 -24.58 8.52 -1.29
C LYS A 25 -23.28 9.18 -1.78
N SER A 26 -23.27 10.51 -1.89
CA SER A 26 -22.10 11.29 -2.31
C SER A 26 -20.92 11.19 -1.35
N PHE A 27 -21.17 11.16 -0.03
CA PHE A 27 -20.13 10.95 0.97
C PHE A 27 -19.50 9.56 0.82
N LEU A 28 -20.34 8.52 0.69
CA LEU A 28 -19.88 7.14 0.55
C LEU A 28 -19.12 6.92 -0.77
N ALA A 29 -19.60 7.50 -1.87
CA ALA A 29 -18.91 7.45 -3.16
C ALA A 29 -17.54 8.14 -3.09
N LYS A 30 -17.46 9.33 -2.47
CA LYS A 30 -16.18 10.01 -2.25
C LYS A 30 -15.23 9.17 -1.40
N ALA A 31 -15.71 8.57 -0.31
CA ALA A 31 -14.89 7.73 0.56
C ALA A 31 -14.38 6.48 -0.17
N ALA A 32 -15.21 5.85 -1.01
CA ALA A 32 -14.80 4.72 -1.83
C ALA A 32 -13.73 5.11 -2.85
N LEU A 33 -13.91 6.24 -3.53
CA LEU A 33 -12.92 6.76 -4.49
C LEU A 33 -11.60 7.09 -3.81
N LEU A 34 -11.61 7.74 -2.65
CA LEU A 34 -10.38 8.03 -1.89
C LEU A 34 -9.63 6.75 -1.56
N ARG A 35 -10.31 5.75 -1.01
CA ARG A 35 -9.70 4.46 -0.69
C ARG A 35 -9.09 3.76 -1.91
N TYR A 36 -9.79 3.81 -3.04
CA TYR A 36 -9.29 3.23 -4.29
C TYR A 36 -8.04 3.97 -4.78
N ILE A 37 -8.08 5.30 -4.81
CA ILE A 37 -6.94 6.12 -5.24
C ILE A 37 -5.73 5.87 -4.35
N GLU A 38 -5.89 5.90 -3.02
CA GLU A 38 -4.82 5.63 -2.06
C GLU A 38 -4.20 4.24 -2.28
N GLU A 39 -5.02 3.22 -2.59
CA GLU A 39 -4.54 1.88 -2.89
C GLU A 39 -3.74 1.84 -4.20
N GLU A 40 -4.23 2.48 -5.26
CA GLU A 40 -3.55 2.52 -6.55
C GLU A 40 -2.25 3.32 -6.49
N GLU A 41 -2.23 4.46 -5.77
CA GLU A 41 -1.02 5.25 -5.53
C GLU A 41 0.03 4.46 -4.75
N ARG A 42 -0.39 3.69 -3.73
CA ARG A 42 0.54 2.80 -3.00
C ARG A 42 1.12 1.72 -3.90
N LYS A 43 0.30 1.06 -4.72
CA LYS A 43 0.78 0.05 -5.68
C LYS A 43 1.78 0.65 -6.66
N GLN A 44 1.49 1.83 -7.19
CA GLN A 44 2.39 2.51 -8.13
C GLN A 44 3.72 2.85 -7.45
N TYR A 45 3.68 3.40 -6.24
CA TYR A 45 4.88 3.70 -5.47
C TYR A 45 5.73 2.45 -5.18
N GLU A 46 5.10 1.34 -4.79
CA GLU A 46 5.79 0.06 -4.56
C GLU A 46 6.42 -0.49 -5.85
N ASN A 47 5.75 -0.37 -6.99
CA ASN A 47 6.28 -0.77 -8.29
C ASN A 47 7.49 0.09 -8.68
N ASP A 48 7.38 1.41 -8.58
CA ASP A 48 8.46 2.34 -8.90
C ASP A 48 9.69 2.08 -8.02
N LEU A 49 9.47 1.85 -6.72
CA LEU A 49 10.53 1.49 -5.77
C LEU A 49 11.19 0.15 -6.12
N THR A 50 10.40 -0.83 -6.55
CA THR A 50 10.89 -2.15 -6.94
C THR A 50 11.75 -2.07 -8.20
N VAL A 51 11.30 -1.33 -9.21
CA VAL A 51 12.05 -1.10 -10.45
C VAL A 51 13.36 -0.36 -10.15
N ALA A 52 13.32 0.72 -9.37
CA ALA A 52 14.52 1.46 -9.01
C ALA A 52 15.56 0.59 -8.26
N ARG A 53 15.11 -0.24 -7.31
CA ARG A 53 15.99 -1.18 -6.60
C ARG A 53 16.57 -2.24 -7.53
N TRP A 54 15.79 -2.70 -8.50
CA TRP A 54 16.25 -3.67 -9.49
C TRP A 54 17.31 -3.08 -10.42
N GLU A 55 17.08 -1.87 -10.91
CA GLU A 55 18.04 -1.14 -11.75
C GLU A 55 19.36 -0.88 -11.00
N GLU A 56 19.29 -0.42 -9.75
CA GLU A 56 20.48 -0.22 -8.91
C GLU A 56 21.27 -1.52 -8.71
N TYR A 57 20.59 -2.64 -8.43
CA TYR A 57 21.25 -3.94 -8.33
C TYR A 57 21.89 -4.38 -9.65
N GLN A 58 21.25 -4.13 -10.79
CA GLN A 58 21.83 -4.44 -12.10
C GLN A 58 23.11 -3.64 -12.35
N GLU A 59 23.19 -2.40 -11.86
CA GLU A 59 24.35 -1.52 -12.03
C GLU A 59 25.49 -1.82 -11.04
N THR A 60 25.19 -2.03 -9.76
CA THR A 60 26.21 -2.13 -8.70
C THR A 60 26.48 -3.56 -8.26
N GLY A 61 25.50 -4.46 -8.38
CA GLY A 61 25.53 -5.80 -7.78
C GLY A 61 25.47 -5.80 -6.25
N GLU A 62 25.29 -4.64 -5.60
CA GLU A 62 25.25 -4.51 -4.15
C GLU A 62 24.01 -5.19 -3.57
N THR A 63 24.23 -6.03 -2.57
CA THR A 63 23.16 -6.75 -1.85
C THR A 63 23.54 -6.90 -0.39
N ILE A 64 22.53 -7.06 0.45
CA ILE A 64 22.72 -7.48 1.83
C ILE A 64 22.61 -9.01 1.85
N SER A 65 23.60 -9.69 2.43
CA SER A 65 23.56 -11.15 2.55
C SER A 65 22.46 -11.59 3.54
N ASN A 66 21.84 -12.73 3.25
CA ASN A 66 20.83 -13.31 4.14
C ASN A 66 21.40 -13.56 5.55
N ASP A 67 22.66 -13.98 5.64
CA ASP A 67 23.31 -14.26 6.92
C ASP A 67 23.48 -12.98 7.74
N ALA A 68 23.95 -11.88 7.15
CA ALA A 68 24.07 -10.60 7.85
C ALA A 68 22.71 -10.06 8.32
N MET A 69 21.67 -10.26 7.52
CA MET A 69 20.30 -9.89 7.88
C MET A 69 19.77 -10.74 9.04
N THR A 70 19.97 -12.06 8.98
CA THR A 70 19.53 -13.01 10.00
C THR A 70 20.24 -12.73 11.33
N ASP A 71 21.57 -12.55 11.28
CA ASP A 71 22.41 -12.20 12.42
C ASP A 71 21.91 -10.95 13.17
N TRP A 72 21.41 -9.97 12.43
CA TRP A 72 20.83 -8.74 12.99
C TRP A 72 19.44 -9.00 13.58
N LEU A 73 18.55 -9.65 12.83
CA LEU A 73 17.19 -9.96 13.29
C LEU A 73 17.16 -10.81 14.56
N GLU A 74 18.09 -11.76 14.71
CA GLU A 74 18.21 -12.60 15.90
C GLU A 74 18.66 -11.82 17.15
N SER A 75 19.33 -10.68 16.95
CA SER A 75 19.81 -9.84 18.05
C SER A 75 18.75 -8.84 18.58
N TRP A 76 17.63 -8.69 17.87
CA TRP A 76 16.58 -7.73 18.23
C TRP A 76 15.99 -7.97 19.62
N GLY A 77 15.88 -6.89 20.41
CA GLY A 77 15.30 -6.96 21.75
C GLY A 77 16.20 -7.65 22.78
N THR A 78 17.47 -7.89 22.44
CA THR A 78 18.51 -8.34 23.38
C THR A 78 19.37 -7.17 23.84
N ASP A 79 20.10 -7.36 24.94
CA ASP A 79 21.10 -6.38 25.39
C ASP A 79 22.30 -6.25 24.43
N GLN A 80 22.38 -7.11 23.40
CA GLN A 80 23.45 -7.16 22.39
C GLN A 80 22.91 -6.94 20.97
N GLU A 81 21.85 -6.13 20.82
CA GLU A 81 21.29 -5.80 19.51
C GLU A 81 22.36 -5.22 18.57
N LYS A 82 22.55 -5.86 17.41
CA LYS A 82 23.52 -5.48 16.39
C LYS A 82 23.02 -4.31 15.56
N SER A 83 23.91 -3.64 14.83
CA SER A 83 23.53 -2.62 13.84
C SER A 83 22.84 -3.23 12.63
N CYS A 84 21.82 -2.56 12.11
CA CYS A 84 21.16 -2.92 10.85
C CYS A 84 22.21 -3.02 9.72
N PRO A 85 22.26 -4.14 8.97
CA PRO A 85 23.16 -4.27 7.85
C PRO A 85 22.77 -3.27 6.76
N THR A 86 23.77 -2.67 6.15
CA THR A 86 23.62 -1.77 5.00
C THR A 86 24.31 -2.41 3.80
N LYS A 87 23.76 -2.21 2.61
CA LYS A 87 24.47 -2.46 1.36
C LYS A 87 25.62 -1.47 1.20
#